data_AF-R9JAD6-F1
#
_entry.id   AF-R9JAD6-F1
#
_cell.length_a   1.000
_cell.length_b   1.000
_cell.length_c   1.000
_cell.angle_alpha   90.00
_cell.angle_beta   90.00
_cell.angle_gamma   90.00
#
_symmetry.space_group_name_H-M   'P 1'
#
loop_
_entity.id
_entity.type
_entity.pdbx_description
1 polymer ?
#
loop_
_entity_poly.entity_id
_entity_poly.type
_entity_poly.pdbx_seq_one_letter_code
_entity_poly.pdbx_strand_id
1 'polypeptide(L)'
;MNSFSTDIGELGVVQSASKIWEKINILRNLDEREKRKYSRRWIWELLQNAKDVSIDSVNVKIDYYQKQIVFSHDGKKFTCKDLLSLVTQTSFKEMEQEQATGKFGTGFITTHLICEKIRINGLICDYDGRIKNLDFILDRSGKTRAEIQDLINKQLREIQEINEINKISDDVNIDYSTSFTYEIDESVVDIVQHGVNELFLCAPYVLAFVPKIKSISIIGQSKNTFRIGKVFNCNEILYKYTYEQQENAIMIYKYKEICLGIPVESDSHNSVVELNDNVPKIFCDFPLVGTEKFPLPTIINSKVFDITEPRDGIMLGSKKK
;
A
#
# COMPACT_ATOMS: atom_id res chain seq x y z
N MET A 1 -14.42 -25.13 -19.48
CA MET A 1 -15.22 -24.12 -18.75
C MET A 1 -15.14 -24.46 -17.27
N ASN A 2 -14.15 -23.93 -16.55
CA ASN A 2 -14.12 -24.05 -15.09
C ASN A 2 -15.06 -22.99 -14.51
N SER A 3 -16.09 -23.42 -13.80
CA SER A 3 -17.02 -22.50 -13.13
C SER A 3 -16.32 -21.77 -11.99
N PHE A 4 -16.52 -20.46 -11.92
CA PHE A 4 -15.97 -19.56 -10.90
C PHE A 4 -16.43 -19.91 -9.47
N SER A 5 -17.57 -20.59 -9.32
CA SER A 5 -18.12 -21.02 -8.01
C SER A 5 -17.45 -22.26 -7.42
N THR A 6 -16.68 -22.99 -8.21
CA THR A 6 -15.98 -24.21 -7.74
C THR A 6 -14.66 -23.93 -7.04
N ASP A 7 -14.06 -22.74 -7.22
CA ASP A 7 -12.77 -22.39 -6.61
C ASP A 7 -12.88 -22.03 -5.13
N ILE A 8 -14.07 -21.59 -4.67
CA ILE A 8 -14.36 -21.33 -3.26
C ILE A 8 -15.71 -21.94 -2.91
N GLY A 9 -15.69 -23.11 -2.27
CA GLY A 9 -16.91 -23.74 -1.74
C GLY A 9 -17.58 -22.88 -0.67
N GLU A 10 -18.85 -23.18 -0.38
CA GLU A 10 -19.67 -22.47 0.62
C GLU A 10 -18.97 -22.34 1.98
N LEU A 11 -18.27 -23.39 2.43
CA LEU A 11 -17.47 -23.38 3.65
C LEU A 11 -16.35 -22.32 3.63
N GLY A 12 -15.71 -22.10 2.48
CA GLY A 12 -14.68 -21.07 2.29
C GLY A 12 -15.24 -19.66 2.37
N VAL A 13 -16.45 -19.44 1.86
CA VAL A 13 -17.17 -18.16 1.99
C VAL A 13 -17.50 -17.86 3.45
N VAL A 14 -18.02 -18.84 4.20
CA VAL A 14 -18.35 -18.69 5.63
C VAL A 14 -17.12 -18.34 6.46
N GLN A 15 -15.99 -19.01 6.22
CA GLN A 15 -14.72 -18.71 6.89
C GLN A 15 -14.21 -17.31 6.55
N SER A 16 -14.26 -16.93 5.27
CA SER A 16 -13.89 -15.60 4.80
C SER A 16 -14.74 -14.52 5.45
N ALA A 17 -16.07 -14.71 5.49
CA ALA A 17 -17.00 -13.78 6.12
C ALA A 17 -16.71 -13.61 7.61
N SER A 18 -16.43 -14.70 8.32
CA SER A 18 -16.10 -14.66 9.75
C SER A 18 -14.82 -13.85 10.01
N LYS A 19 -13.76 -14.10 9.22
CA LYS A 19 -12.48 -13.38 9.30
C LYS A 19 -12.62 -11.90 8.97
N ILE A 20 -13.36 -11.57 7.91
CA ILE A 20 -13.60 -10.18 7.49
C ILE A 20 -14.40 -9.45 8.56
N TRP A 21 -15.50 -10.06 9.05
CA TRP A 21 -16.34 -9.47 10.08
C TRP A 21 -15.57 -9.16 11.36
N GLU A 22 -14.74 -10.11 11.84
CA GLU A 22 -13.93 -9.92 13.05
C GLU A 22 -12.99 -8.71 12.91
N LYS A 23 -12.30 -8.61 11.77
CA LYS A 23 -11.34 -7.54 11.52
C LYS A 23 -11.99 -6.18 11.31
N ILE A 24 -13.08 -6.11 10.57
CA ILE A 24 -13.86 -4.88 10.43
C ILE A 24 -14.41 -4.44 11.80
N ASN A 25 -14.86 -5.40 12.62
CA ASN A 25 -15.33 -5.08 13.97
C ASN A 25 -14.20 -4.56 14.87
N ILE A 26 -12.97 -5.07 14.75
CA ILE A 26 -11.80 -4.47 15.42
C ILE A 26 -11.63 -3.02 14.98
N LEU A 27 -11.62 -2.75 13.67
CA LEU A 27 -11.45 -1.39 13.14
C LEU A 27 -12.52 -0.40 13.62
N ARG A 28 -13.78 -0.86 13.73
CA ARG A 28 -14.91 -0.05 14.24
C ARG A 28 -14.78 0.33 15.71
N ASN A 29 -14.06 -0.48 16.51
CA ASN A 29 -14.00 -0.35 17.97
C ASN A 29 -12.60 0.04 18.47
N LEU A 30 -11.71 0.53 17.59
CA LEU A 30 -10.40 1.01 18.00
C LEU A 30 -10.52 2.21 18.94
N ASP A 31 -9.72 2.21 20.00
CA ASP A 31 -9.54 3.41 20.81
C ASP A 31 -8.70 4.48 20.08
N GLU A 32 -8.62 5.69 20.64
CA GLU A 32 -7.88 6.80 20.01
C GLU A 32 -6.38 6.53 19.85
N ARG A 33 -5.77 5.75 20.74
CA ARG A 33 -4.35 5.37 20.64
C ARG A 33 -4.15 4.37 19.52
N GLU A 34 -5.03 3.38 19.41
CA GLU A 34 -5.00 2.38 18.35
C GLU A 34 -5.31 3.00 16.99
N LYS A 35 -6.32 3.86 16.89
CA LYS A 35 -6.60 4.62 15.65
C LYS A 35 -5.38 5.37 15.17
N ARG A 36 -4.65 6.07 16.05
CA ARG A 36 -3.39 6.75 15.70
C ARG A 36 -2.29 5.79 15.22
N LYS A 37 -2.28 4.55 15.66
CA LYS A 37 -1.32 3.53 15.19
C LYS A 37 -1.74 2.97 13.84
N TYR A 38 -3.02 2.64 13.66
CA TYR A 38 -3.55 2.12 12.39
C TYR A 38 -3.59 3.19 11.29
N SER A 39 -3.79 4.47 11.64
CA SER A 39 -3.77 5.61 10.70
C SER A 39 -2.42 5.79 10.02
N ARG A 40 -1.35 5.31 10.65
CA ARG A 40 0.01 5.32 10.06
C ARG A 40 0.21 4.19 9.07
N ARG A 41 -0.60 3.13 9.14
CA ARG A 41 -0.33 1.87 8.43
C ARG A 41 -0.96 1.81 7.05
N TRP A 42 -2.17 2.34 6.87
CA TRP A 42 -2.97 2.11 5.67
C TRP A 42 -2.25 2.50 4.36
N ILE A 43 -1.53 3.62 4.36
CA ILE A 43 -0.84 4.11 3.15
C ILE A 43 0.37 3.23 2.80
N TRP A 44 1.05 2.68 3.81
CA TRP A 44 2.16 1.76 3.62
C TRP A 44 1.68 0.40 3.12
N GLU A 45 0.49 -0.06 3.52
CA GLU A 45 -0.13 -1.26 2.96
C GLU A 45 -0.46 -1.10 1.47
N LEU A 46 -0.91 0.09 1.05
CA LEU A 46 -1.14 0.38 -0.36
C LEU A 46 0.16 0.44 -1.18
N LEU A 47 1.22 1.04 -0.62
CA LEU A 47 2.54 1.04 -1.25
C LEU A 47 3.18 -0.35 -1.32
N GLN A 48 3.00 -1.16 -0.28
CA GLN A 48 3.42 -2.56 -0.26
C GLN A 48 2.70 -3.35 -1.36
N ASN A 49 1.38 -3.19 -1.50
CA ASN A 49 0.62 -3.81 -2.58
C ASN A 49 1.16 -3.40 -3.97
N ALA A 50 1.40 -2.11 -4.20
CA ALA A 50 1.96 -1.62 -5.46
C ALA A 50 3.35 -2.22 -5.75
N LYS A 51 4.22 -2.29 -4.73
CA LYS A 51 5.55 -2.93 -4.80
C LYS A 51 5.45 -4.42 -5.13
N ASP A 52 4.51 -5.14 -4.54
CA ASP A 52 4.36 -6.60 -4.76
C ASP A 52 3.89 -6.93 -6.17
N VAL A 53 3.16 -6.02 -6.81
CA VAL A 53 2.72 -6.15 -8.21
C VAL A 53 3.61 -5.41 -9.21
N SER A 54 4.75 -4.88 -8.79
CA SER A 54 5.70 -4.24 -9.72
C SER A 54 6.25 -5.26 -10.73
N ILE A 55 6.46 -4.85 -11.98
CA ILE A 55 7.18 -5.65 -12.99
C ILE A 55 8.69 -5.47 -12.75
N ASP A 56 9.23 -4.31 -13.15
CA ASP A 56 10.58 -3.88 -12.79
C ASP A 56 10.55 -2.84 -11.66
N SER A 57 9.62 -1.88 -11.80
CA SER A 57 9.32 -0.86 -10.82
C SER A 57 7.89 -0.36 -11.03
N VAL A 58 7.38 0.42 -10.08
CA VAL A 58 6.01 0.97 -10.11
C VAL A 58 6.03 2.47 -9.84
N ASN A 59 5.25 3.23 -10.61
CA ASN A 59 4.91 4.61 -10.34
C ASN A 59 3.60 4.64 -9.55
N VAL A 60 3.59 5.42 -8.47
CA VAL A 60 2.43 5.55 -7.59
C VAL A 60 1.95 6.99 -7.62
N LYS A 61 0.63 7.18 -7.63
CA LYS A 61 -0.02 8.47 -7.54
C LYS A 61 -1.07 8.45 -6.43
N ILE A 62 -1.10 9.52 -5.64
CA ILE A 62 -2.08 9.76 -4.59
C ILE A 62 -2.73 11.10 -4.90
N ASP A 63 -4.03 11.05 -5.07
CA ASP A 63 -4.88 12.16 -5.44
C ASP A 63 -5.82 12.42 -4.27
N TYR A 64 -5.66 13.55 -3.58
CA TYR A 64 -6.44 13.88 -2.38
C TYR A 64 -7.17 15.22 -2.55
N TYR A 65 -8.46 15.14 -2.89
CA TYR A 65 -9.32 16.30 -3.17
C TYR A 65 -10.80 15.98 -2.94
N GLN A 66 -11.62 17.00 -2.72
CA GLN A 66 -13.10 16.89 -2.69
C GLN A 66 -13.65 15.78 -1.77
N LYS A 67 -13.10 15.62 -0.56
CA LYS A 67 -13.47 14.52 0.37
C LYS A 67 -13.26 13.12 -0.22
N GLN A 68 -12.30 12.96 -1.13
CA GLN A 68 -11.90 11.67 -1.68
C GLN A 68 -10.39 11.55 -1.69
N ILE A 69 -9.90 10.33 -1.50
CA ILE A 69 -8.51 9.98 -1.79
C ILE A 69 -8.46 8.82 -2.76
N VAL A 70 -7.68 8.98 -3.83
CA VAL A 70 -7.46 7.97 -4.86
C VAL A 70 -6.00 7.57 -4.83
N PHE A 71 -5.73 6.29 -4.61
CA PHE A 71 -4.40 5.69 -4.72
C PHE A 71 -4.31 4.91 -6.02
N SER A 72 -3.39 5.29 -6.91
CA SER A 72 -3.20 4.69 -8.23
C SER A 72 -1.78 4.19 -8.43
N HIS A 73 -1.62 3.10 -9.18
CA HIS A 73 -0.31 2.57 -9.56
C HIS A 73 -0.32 1.92 -10.95
N ASP A 74 0.85 1.83 -11.59
CA ASP A 74 1.02 1.30 -12.95
C ASP A 74 1.66 -0.11 -13.00
N GLY A 75 1.63 -0.82 -11.87
CA GLY A 75 2.09 -2.21 -11.77
C GLY A 75 1.23 -3.21 -12.57
N LYS A 76 1.34 -4.51 -12.24
CA LYS A 76 0.53 -5.55 -12.92
C LYS A 76 -0.96 -5.26 -12.77
N LYS A 77 -1.69 -5.50 -13.87
CA LYS A 77 -3.16 -5.45 -13.94
C LYS A 77 -3.75 -6.52 -13.02
N PHE A 78 -4.99 -6.34 -12.60
CA PHE A 78 -5.70 -7.37 -11.84
C PHE A 78 -5.88 -8.63 -12.68
N THR A 79 -5.90 -9.78 -12.03
CA THR A 79 -6.50 -11.00 -12.57
C THR A 79 -7.80 -11.31 -11.83
N CYS A 80 -8.64 -12.19 -12.39
CA CYS A 80 -9.80 -12.73 -11.69
C CYS A 80 -9.42 -13.34 -10.33
N LYS A 81 -8.24 -13.98 -10.22
CA LYS A 81 -7.71 -14.53 -8.97
C LYS A 81 -7.33 -13.45 -7.95
N ASP A 82 -6.80 -12.31 -8.40
CA ASP A 82 -6.49 -11.19 -7.51
C ASP A 82 -7.78 -10.59 -6.92
N LEU A 83 -8.83 -10.38 -7.72
CA LEU A 83 -10.13 -9.93 -7.21
C LEU A 83 -10.77 -10.94 -6.27
N LEU A 84 -10.70 -12.23 -6.60
CA LEU A 84 -11.17 -13.30 -5.73
C LEU A 84 -10.47 -13.24 -4.36
N SER A 85 -9.14 -13.18 -4.37
CA SER A 85 -8.31 -13.03 -3.16
C SER A 85 -8.72 -11.82 -2.32
N LEU A 86 -9.01 -10.70 -2.99
CA LEU A 86 -9.39 -9.45 -2.34
C LEU A 86 -10.78 -9.55 -1.69
N VAL A 87 -11.74 -10.18 -2.37
CA VAL A 87 -13.11 -10.38 -1.90
C VAL A 87 -13.19 -11.38 -0.75
N THR A 88 -12.37 -12.43 -0.75
CA THR A 88 -12.40 -13.48 0.30
C THR A 88 -11.34 -13.30 1.38
N GLN A 89 -10.37 -12.41 1.20
CA GLN A 89 -9.18 -12.30 2.05
C GLN A 89 -8.39 -13.62 2.19
N THR A 90 -8.41 -14.44 1.14
CA THR A 90 -7.58 -15.63 1.02
C THR A 90 -6.37 -15.29 0.13
N SER A 91 -5.16 -15.58 0.62
CA SER A 91 -3.95 -15.41 -0.19
C SER A 91 -3.72 -16.67 -1.02
N PHE A 92 -4.06 -16.66 -2.30
CA PHE A 92 -3.69 -17.75 -3.21
C PHE A 92 -2.21 -17.66 -3.65
N LYS A 93 -1.51 -16.57 -3.32
CA LYS A 93 -0.11 -16.30 -3.71
C LYS A 93 0.92 -17.13 -2.93
N GLU A 94 0.53 -17.76 -1.83
CA GLU A 94 1.42 -18.60 -1.00
C GLU A 94 1.75 -19.96 -1.62
N MET A 95 1.04 -20.41 -2.67
CA MET A 95 1.28 -21.73 -3.26
C MET A 95 2.45 -21.77 -4.27
N GLU A 96 2.98 -20.63 -4.73
CA GLU A 96 3.93 -20.62 -5.86
C GLU A 96 5.26 -19.87 -5.63
N GLN A 97 5.42 -18.97 -4.63
CA GLN A 97 6.67 -18.19 -4.47
C GLN A 97 7.06 -17.88 -3.00
N GLU A 98 8.25 -18.35 -2.58
CA GLU A 98 8.84 -18.13 -1.24
C GLU A 98 9.36 -16.70 -0.98
N GLN A 99 9.33 -15.79 -1.97
CA GLN A 99 9.95 -14.45 -1.87
C GLN A 99 8.97 -13.27 -1.90
N ALA A 100 7.66 -13.51 -1.90
CA ALA A 100 6.70 -12.43 -1.70
C ALA A 100 6.80 -11.97 -0.23
N THR A 101 7.31 -10.75 0.00
CA THR A 101 7.41 -10.15 1.33
C THR A 101 6.06 -9.87 2.00
N GLY A 102 4.95 -10.30 1.38
CA GLY A 102 3.60 -10.06 1.84
C GLY A 102 2.85 -11.33 2.24
N LYS A 103 2.57 -11.50 3.53
CA LYS A 103 1.59 -12.47 4.06
C LYS A 103 0.12 -12.04 3.82
N PHE A 104 -0.14 -11.18 2.82
CA PHE A 104 -1.21 -10.20 2.94
C PHE A 104 -2.41 -10.47 2.03
N GLY A 105 -3.42 -11.11 2.62
CA GLY A 105 -4.83 -10.70 2.46
C GLY A 105 -5.32 -9.84 3.63
N THR A 106 -4.47 -9.60 4.64
CA THR A 106 -4.81 -8.94 5.92
C THR A 106 -4.46 -7.46 5.96
N GLY A 107 -3.39 -7.05 5.27
CA GLY A 107 -2.92 -5.66 5.27
C GLY A 107 -3.91 -4.71 4.60
N PHE A 108 -4.47 -5.10 3.45
CA PHE A 108 -5.46 -4.28 2.74
C PHE A 108 -6.73 -4.01 3.56
N ILE A 109 -7.11 -4.88 4.51
CA ILE A 109 -8.28 -4.58 5.34
C ILE A 109 -8.09 -3.32 6.19
N THR A 110 -6.85 -2.96 6.52
CA THR A 110 -6.56 -1.75 7.32
C THR A 110 -6.97 -0.47 6.60
N THR A 111 -7.07 -0.49 5.27
CA THR A 111 -7.54 0.67 4.49
C THR A 111 -9.04 0.93 4.70
N HIS A 112 -9.79 -0.04 5.23
CA HIS A 112 -11.19 0.14 5.61
C HIS A 112 -11.36 0.99 6.88
N LEU A 113 -10.25 1.41 7.50
CA LEU A 113 -10.25 2.49 8.49
C LEU A 113 -10.69 3.83 7.86
N ILE A 114 -10.48 4.01 6.54
CA ILE A 114 -10.91 5.21 5.82
C ILE A 114 -12.39 5.09 5.46
N CYS A 115 -12.79 3.98 4.81
CA CYS A 115 -14.19 3.74 4.46
C CYS A 115 -14.49 2.24 4.32
N GLU A 116 -15.74 1.85 4.58
CA GLU A 116 -16.15 0.43 4.46
C GLU A 116 -16.42 -0.01 3.01
N LYS A 117 -16.48 0.94 2.07
CA LYS A 117 -16.72 0.70 0.64
C LYS A 117 -15.63 1.35 -0.18
N ILE A 118 -14.88 0.54 -0.91
CA ILE A 118 -13.74 0.99 -1.72
C ILE A 118 -14.07 0.73 -3.18
N ARG A 119 -13.99 1.77 -4.02
CA ARG A 119 -14.13 1.60 -5.47
C ARG A 119 -12.77 1.28 -6.07
N ILE A 120 -12.73 0.23 -6.88
CA ILE A 120 -11.53 -0.29 -7.54
C ILE A 120 -11.70 -0.08 -9.04
N ASN A 121 -10.81 0.71 -9.62
CA ASN A 121 -10.78 0.98 -11.06
C ASN A 121 -9.46 0.54 -11.67
N GLY A 122 -9.44 0.31 -12.99
CA GLY A 122 -8.22 0.03 -13.73
C GLY A 122 -8.42 -1.03 -14.79
N LEU A 123 -7.45 -1.93 -14.91
CA LEU A 123 -7.46 -2.99 -15.91
C LEU A 123 -7.48 -4.36 -15.26
N ILE A 124 -8.23 -5.28 -15.85
CA ILE A 124 -8.28 -6.69 -15.47
C ILE A 124 -7.98 -7.58 -16.67
N CYS A 125 -7.18 -8.63 -16.44
CA CYS A 125 -6.94 -9.74 -17.36
C CYS A 125 -7.86 -10.91 -16.97
N ASP A 126 -8.75 -11.29 -17.86
CA ASP A 126 -9.63 -12.45 -17.66
C ASP A 126 -8.89 -13.78 -17.90
N TYR A 127 -9.57 -14.92 -17.71
CA TYR A 127 -8.94 -16.24 -17.88
C TYR A 127 -8.56 -16.58 -19.32
N ASP A 128 -9.19 -15.93 -20.29
CA ASP A 128 -8.88 -16.07 -21.71
C ASP A 128 -7.74 -15.13 -22.15
N GLY A 129 -7.16 -14.36 -21.21
CA GLY A 129 -6.09 -13.41 -21.46
C GLY A 129 -6.54 -12.07 -22.02
N ARG A 130 -7.85 -11.78 -22.01
CA ARG A 130 -8.41 -10.54 -22.56
C ARG A 130 -8.32 -9.43 -21.51
N ILE A 131 -7.97 -8.23 -21.97
CA ILE A 131 -7.86 -7.05 -21.13
C ILE A 131 -9.18 -6.27 -21.18
N LYS A 132 -9.74 -5.99 -20.00
CA LYS A 132 -10.99 -5.25 -19.80
C LYS A 132 -10.79 -4.12 -18.81
N ASN A 133 -11.67 -3.12 -18.88
CA ASN A 133 -11.77 -2.10 -17.84
C ASN A 133 -12.44 -2.69 -16.61
N LEU A 134 -11.88 -2.40 -15.44
CA LEU A 134 -12.39 -2.79 -14.14
C LEU A 134 -13.07 -1.58 -13.49
N ASP A 135 -14.30 -1.79 -13.02
CA ASP A 135 -15.00 -0.90 -12.09
C ASP A 135 -15.75 -1.78 -11.10
N PHE A 136 -15.22 -1.89 -9.89
CA PHE A 136 -15.67 -2.86 -8.90
C PHE A 136 -15.76 -2.22 -7.52
N ILE A 137 -16.80 -2.53 -6.76
CA ILE A 137 -16.98 -2.00 -5.39
C ILE A 137 -16.70 -3.11 -4.39
N LEU A 138 -15.62 -2.96 -3.63
CA LEU A 138 -15.35 -3.80 -2.47
C LEU A 138 -16.17 -3.29 -1.28
N ASP A 139 -17.22 -4.01 -0.90
CA ASP A 139 -18.15 -3.61 0.16
C ASP A 139 -18.01 -4.50 1.41
N ARG A 140 -17.64 -3.88 2.53
CA ARG A 140 -17.50 -4.49 3.86
C ARG A 140 -18.44 -3.89 4.90
N SER A 141 -19.50 -3.22 4.48
CA SER A 141 -20.38 -2.46 5.37
C SER A 141 -21.31 -3.29 6.26
N GLY A 142 -21.38 -4.61 6.01
CA GLY A 142 -22.19 -5.54 6.80
C GLY A 142 -21.92 -5.46 8.31
N LYS A 143 -22.98 -5.53 9.10
CA LYS A 143 -22.97 -5.45 10.56
C LYS A 143 -22.95 -6.83 11.21
N THR A 144 -23.45 -7.84 10.52
CA THR A 144 -23.43 -9.24 10.96
C THR A 144 -22.55 -10.12 10.07
N ARG A 145 -22.14 -11.30 10.57
CA ARG A 145 -21.40 -12.28 9.75
C ARG A 145 -22.22 -12.72 8.51
N ALA A 146 -23.54 -12.86 8.68
CA ALA A 146 -24.45 -13.21 7.59
C ALA A 146 -24.48 -12.11 6.52
N GLU A 147 -24.60 -10.84 6.91
CA GLU A 147 -24.55 -9.72 5.96
C GLU A 147 -23.21 -9.65 5.22
N ILE A 148 -22.09 -9.88 5.90
CA ILE A 148 -20.77 -9.93 5.24
C ILE A 148 -20.70 -11.10 4.25
N GLN A 149 -21.26 -12.26 4.59
CA GLN A 149 -21.34 -13.42 3.69
C GLN A 149 -22.19 -13.10 2.45
N ASP A 150 -23.34 -12.43 2.61
CA ASP A 150 -24.19 -12.01 1.50
C ASP A 150 -23.48 -11.01 0.59
N LEU A 151 -22.74 -10.05 1.17
CA LEU A 151 -21.91 -9.11 0.43
C LEU A 151 -20.81 -9.83 -0.35
N ILE A 152 -20.13 -10.83 0.24
CA ILE A 152 -19.13 -11.64 -0.46
C ILE A 152 -19.78 -12.37 -1.64
N ASN A 153 -20.90 -13.06 -1.42
CA ASN A 153 -21.61 -13.78 -2.48
C ASN A 153 -22.04 -12.86 -3.63
N LYS A 154 -22.51 -11.64 -3.31
CA LYS A 154 -22.84 -10.63 -4.32
C LYS A 154 -21.61 -10.24 -5.14
N GLN A 155 -20.51 -9.93 -4.47
CA GLN A 155 -19.25 -9.54 -5.10
C GLN A 155 -18.65 -10.67 -5.96
N LEU A 156 -18.78 -11.93 -5.54
CA LEU A 156 -18.37 -13.08 -6.34
C LEU A 156 -19.17 -13.21 -7.64
N ARG A 157 -20.48 -12.90 -7.62
CA ARG A 157 -21.31 -12.83 -8.84
C ARG A 157 -20.88 -11.69 -9.76
N GLU A 158 -20.57 -10.51 -9.21
CA GLU A 158 -20.06 -9.39 -10.01
C GLU A 158 -18.74 -9.73 -10.72
N ILE A 159 -17.83 -10.47 -10.07
CA ILE A 159 -16.59 -10.93 -10.75
C ILE A 159 -16.90 -11.93 -11.87
N GLN A 160 -17.90 -12.81 -11.70
CA GLN A 160 -18.35 -13.71 -12.77
C GLN A 160 -18.86 -12.93 -13.98
N GLU A 161 -19.69 -11.91 -13.75
CA GLU A 161 -20.22 -11.06 -14.81
C GLU A 161 -19.10 -10.33 -15.56
N ILE A 162 -18.10 -9.79 -14.86
CA ILE A 162 -16.91 -9.17 -15.47
C ILE A 162 -16.17 -10.17 -16.39
N ASN A 163 -16.11 -11.44 -15.99
CA ASN A 163 -15.47 -12.48 -16.76
C ASN A 163 -16.27 -12.85 -18.03
N GLU A 164 -17.60 -12.82 -17.98
CA GLU A 164 -18.48 -13.16 -19.11
C GLU A 164 -18.58 -12.03 -20.16
N ILE A 165 -18.32 -10.77 -19.78
CA ILE A 165 -18.37 -9.64 -20.72
C ILE A 165 -17.29 -9.80 -21.81
N ASN A 166 -17.71 -9.96 -23.07
CA ASN A 166 -16.79 -10.09 -24.21
C ASN A 166 -16.20 -8.76 -24.71
N LYS A 167 -16.54 -7.63 -24.08
CA LYS A 167 -16.10 -6.30 -24.51
C LYS A 167 -14.63 -6.10 -24.14
N ILE A 168 -13.78 -5.99 -25.16
CA ILE A 168 -12.37 -5.62 -25.03
C ILE A 168 -12.30 -4.11 -24.78
N SER A 169 -11.33 -3.67 -23.97
CA SER A 169 -11.06 -2.24 -23.84
C SER A 169 -10.39 -1.73 -25.12
N ASP A 170 -11.13 -0.99 -25.94
CA ASP A 170 -10.62 -0.35 -27.17
C ASP A 170 -9.71 0.86 -26.87
N ASP A 171 -9.68 1.32 -25.61
CA ASP A 171 -8.92 2.48 -25.17
C ASP A 171 -8.14 2.14 -23.89
N VAL A 172 -6.96 1.55 -24.07
CA VAL A 172 -6.05 1.18 -22.97
C VAL A 172 -5.20 2.39 -22.52
N ASN A 173 -5.62 3.62 -22.84
CA ASN A 173 -4.90 4.83 -22.48
C ASN A 173 -5.20 5.26 -21.04
N ILE A 174 -4.98 4.34 -20.09
CA ILE A 174 -5.03 4.62 -18.66
C ILE A 174 -3.60 4.65 -18.15
N ASP A 175 -3.16 5.80 -17.62
CA ASP A 175 -1.81 5.99 -17.07
C ASP A 175 -1.48 5.03 -15.92
N TYR A 176 -2.52 4.49 -15.26
CA TYR A 176 -2.42 3.61 -14.10
C TYR A 176 -3.28 2.35 -14.28
N SER A 177 -2.68 1.17 -14.08
CA SER A 177 -3.36 -0.11 -14.22
C SER A 177 -4.32 -0.44 -13.08
N THR A 178 -4.21 0.26 -11.96
CA THR A 178 -5.03 0.04 -10.76
C THR A 178 -5.21 1.35 -10.00
N SER A 179 -6.43 1.59 -9.50
CA SER A 179 -6.79 2.70 -8.62
C SER A 179 -7.75 2.25 -7.54
N PHE A 180 -7.51 2.67 -6.29
CA PHE A 180 -8.41 2.50 -5.15
C PHE A 180 -8.93 3.88 -4.73
N THR A 181 -10.24 4.07 -4.79
CA THR A 181 -10.91 5.31 -4.40
C THR A 181 -11.61 5.11 -3.06
N TYR A 182 -11.30 6.00 -2.12
CA TYR A 182 -11.88 6.05 -0.79
C TYR A 182 -12.65 7.36 -0.63
N GLU A 183 -13.93 7.25 -0.31
CA GLU A 183 -14.74 8.38 0.15
C GLU A 183 -14.35 8.72 1.59
N ILE A 184 -14.15 10.00 1.88
CA ILE A 184 -13.68 10.49 3.17
C ILE A 184 -14.84 11.18 3.87
N ASP A 185 -15.34 10.55 4.93
CA ASP A 185 -16.24 11.21 5.85
C ASP A 185 -15.49 12.12 6.83
N GLU A 186 -16.22 12.98 7.53
CA GLU A 186 -15.64 13.95 8.48
C GLU A 186 -14.93 13.28 9.66
N SER A 187 -15.32 12.06 10.03
CA SER A 187 -14.75 11.34 11.17
C SER A 187 -13.37 10.73 10.88
N VAL A 188 -12.99 10.60 9.60
CA VAL A 188 -11.70 10.01 9.18
C VAL A 188 -10.74 11.01 8.53
N VAL A 189 -11.08 12.30 8.46
CA VAL A 189 -10.22 13.34 7.84
C VAL A 189 -8.83 13.35 8.47
N ASP A 190 -8.74 13.34 9.80
CA ASP A 190 -7.47 13.36 10.52
C ASP A 190 -6.63 12.10 10.26
N ILE A 191 -7.29 10.95 10.09
CA ILE A 191 -6.64 9.66 9.79
C ILE A 191 -5.99 9.72 8.40
N VAL A 192 -6.72 10.24 7.41
CA VAL A 192 -6.21 10.37 6.04
C VAL A 192 -5.09 11.41 5.98
N GLN A 193 -5.29 12.58 6.58
CA GLN A 193 -4.30 13.65 6.60
C GLN A 193 -3.00 13.20 7.28
N HIS A 194 -3.09 12.50 8.41
CA HIS A 194 -1.91 11.96 9.09
C HIS A 194 -1.15 10.97 8.21
N GLY A 195 -1.85 10.03 7.55
CA GLY A 195 -1.21 9.06 6.64
C GLY A 195 -0.54 9.73 5.43
N VAL A 196 -1.18 10.74 4.83
CA VAL A 196 -0.61 11.49 3.70
C VAL A 196 0.60 12.33 4.15
N ASN A 197 0.55 12.99 5.31
CA ASN A 197 1.67 13.75 5.86
C ASN A 197 2.86 12.85 6.20
N GLU A 198 2.60 11.67 6.74
CA GLU A 198 3.66 10.69 7.03
C GLU A 198 4.29 10.16 5.74
N LEU A 199 3.47 9.83 4.74
CA LEU A 199 3.96 9.48 3.41
C LEU A 199 4.85 10.58 2.85
N PHE A 200 4.42 11.84 2.98
CA PHE A 200 5.15 12.99 2.53
C PHE A 200 6.56 13.06 3.16
N LEU A 201 6.67 12.89 4.49
CA LEU A 201 7.95 12.90 5.21
C LEU A 201 8.86 11.69 4.87
N CYS A 202 8.26 10.53 4.61
CA CYS A 202 8.99 9.27 4.46
C CYS A 202 9.29 8.89 3.00
N ALA A 203 8.57 9.44 2.02
CA ALA A 203 8.70 9.10 0.60
C ALA A 203 10.14 9.18 0.05
N PRO A 204 10.97 10.20 0.41
CA PRO A 204 12.38 10.25 0.00
C PRO A 204 13.17 9.00 0.39
N TYR A 205 13.01 8.56 1.64
CA TYR A 205 13.71 7.38 2.15
C TYR A 205 13.15 6.09 1.55
N VAL A 206 11.82 6.00 1.38
CA VAL A 206 11.20 4.84 0.73
C VAL A 206 11.72 4.65 -0.69
N LEU A 207 11.81 5.71 -1.49
CA LEU A 207 12.34 5.60 -2.86
C LEU A 207 13.83 5.28 -2.91
N ALA A 208 14.59 5.75 -1.91
CA ALA A 208 15.99 5.40 -1.78
C ALA A 208 16.22 3.94 -1.36
N PHE A 209 15.37 3.42 -0.47
CA PHE A 209 15.46 2.07 0.11
C PHE A 209 14.75 0.98 -0.70
N VAL A 210 13.73 1.34 -1.48
CA VAL A 210 12.87 0.40 -2.22
C VAL A 210 12.94 0.70 -3.72
N PRO A 211 13.95 0.18 -4.45
CA PRO A 211 14.12 0.44 -5.89
C PRO A 211 12.94 0.01 -6.78
N LYS A 212 12.07 -0.87 -6.26
CA LYS A 212 10.84 -1.30 -6.93
C LYS A 212 9.78 -0.19 -6.99
N ILE A 213 9.87 0.85 -6.16
CA ILE A 213 9.02 2.03 -6.27
C ILE A 213 9.84 3.08 -7.04
N LYS A 214 9.39 3.41 -8.25
CA LYS A 214 10.09 4.34 -9.16
C LYS A 214 9.81 5.78 -8.82
N SER A 215 8.56 6.10 -8.53
CA SER A 215 8.12 7.44 -8.18
C SER A 215 6.87 7.39 -7.31
N ILE A 216 6.72 8.41 -6.48
CA ILE A 216 5.51 8.68 -5.71
C ILE A 216 5.10 10.11 -6.06
N SER A 217 3.88 10.27 -6.55
CA SER A 217 3.27 11.56 -6.85
C SER A 217 2.12 11.80 -5.89
N ILE A 218 2.17 12.86 -5.09
CA ILE A 218 1.05 13.26 -4.23
C ILE A 218 0.49 14.56 -4.79
N ILE A 219 -0.82 14.60 -5.03
CA ILE A 219 -1.56 15.76 -5.51
C ILE A 219 -2.66 16.05 -4.49
N GLY A 220 -2.44 17.05 -3.63
CA GLY A 220 -3.39 17.45 -2.60
C GLY A 220 -4.20 18.70 -2.96
N GLN A 221 -5.01 19.17 -2.00
CA GLN A 221 -5.79 20.42 -2.12
C GLN A 221 -4.91 21.69 -2.15
N SER A 222 -3.78 21.67 -1.43
CA SER A 222 -2.71 22.66 -1.56
C SER A 222 -1.72 22.20 -2.63
N LYS A 223 -1.25 23.11 -3.48
CA LYS A 223 -0.35 22.97 -4.66
C LYS A 223 0.95 22.15 -4.51
N ASN A 224 1.11 21.34 -3.48
CA ASN A 224 2.25 20.46 -3.22
C ASN A 224 2.19 19.25 -4.16
N THR A 225 2.47 19.47 -5.45
CA THR A 225 2.79 18.37 -6.37
C THR A 225 4.22 17.94 -6.10
N PHE A 226 4.36 16.79 -5.48
CA PHE A 226 5.65 16.18 -5.23
C PHE A 226 5.95 15.15 -6.31
N ARG A 227 7.11 15.24 -6.96
CA ARG A 227 7.63 14.19 -7.84
C ARG A 227 9.07 13.92 -7.44
N ILE A 228 9.29 12.79 -6.77
CA ILE A 228 10.66 12.31 -6.61
C ILE A 228 11.01 11.53 -7.86
N GLY A 229 11.87 12.14 -8.69
CA GLY A 229 12.60 11.46 -9.73
C GLY A 229 13.94 10.94 -9.23
N LYS A 230 14.42 9.85 -9.80
CA LYS A 230 15.75 9.29 -9.56
C LYS A 230 16.81 10.20 -10.20
N VAL A 231 17.81 10.68 -9.46
CA VAL A 231 18.95 11.46 -9.99
C VAL A 231 20.28 10.84 -9.53
N PHE A 232 21.32 11.07 -10.31
CA PHE A 232 22.44 10.19 -10.66
C PHE A 232 23.46 9.84 -9.56
N ASN A 233 24.15 8.72 -9.83
CA ASN A 233 25.18 8.08 -9.02
C ASN A 233 26.55 8.75 -9.22
N CYS A 234 27.14 9.32 -8.17
CA CYS A 234 28.55 9.73 -8.13
C CYS A 234 29.22 9.06 -6.95
N ASN A 235 29.54 7.76 -7.07
CA ASN A 235 30.32 6.94 -6.12
C ASN A 235 29.89 6.90 -4.63
N GLU A 236 28.89 7.70 -4.24
CA GLU A 236 28.23 7.80 -2.95
C GLU A 236 26.75 8.07 -3.30
N ILE A 237 25.83 7.26 -2.77
CA ILE A 237 24.48 7.16 -3.34
C ILE A 237 23.61 8.33 -2.86
N LEU A 238 23.79 9.49 -3.49
CA LEU A 238 23.06 10.72 -3.26
C LEU A 238 21.70 10.71 -3.97
N TYR A 239 20.62 11.07 -3.27
CA TYR A 239 19.27 11.22 -3.81
C TYR A 239 18.79 12.65 -3.62
N LYS A 240 18.48 13.34 -4.72
CA LYS A 240 17.88 14.67 -4.73
C LYS A 240 16.37 14.58 -4.88
N TYR A 241 15.63 15.42 -4.16
CA TYR A 241 14.18 15.51 -4.26
C TYR A 241 13.71 16.96 -4.08
N THR A 242 12.57 17.31 -4.70
CA THR A 242 12.02 18.67 -4.62
C THR A 242 10.79 18.70 -3.76
N TYR A 243 10.83 19.43 -2.64
CA TYR A 243 9.68 19.69 -1.77
C TYR A 243 9.38 21.18 -1.74
N GLU A 244 8.13 21.61 -2.02
CA GLU A 244 7.74 23.03 -1.95
C GLU A 244 8.69 23.97 -2.72
N GLN A 245 9.18 23.51 -3.89
CA GLN A 245 10.17 24.21 -4.73
C GLN A 245 11.58 24.31 -4.13
N GLN A 246 11.84 23.70 -2.97
CA GLN A 246 13.16 23.54 -2.38
C GLN A 246 13.77 22.18 -2.76
N GLU A 247 15.02 22.20 -3.20
CA GLU A 247 15.79 21.00 -3.45
C GLU A 247 16.38 20.48 -2.12
N ASN A 248 16.25 19.18 -1.90
CA ASN A 248 16.73 18.50 -0.71
C ASN A 248 17.55 17.28 -1.14
N ALA A 249 18.46 16.83 -0.29
CA ALA A 249 19.31 15.68 -0.60
C ALA A 249 19.42 14.67 0.57
N ILE A 250 19.55 13.40 0.21
CA ILE A 250 19.79 12.29 1.13
C ILE A 250 20.98 11.50 0.63
N MET A 251 21.97 11.28 1.48
CA MET A 251 23.06 10.35 1.24
C MET A 251 22.67 8.96 1.75
N ILE A 252 22.88 7.95 0.91
CA ILE A 252 22.61 6.55 1.24
C ILE A 252 23.92 5.78 1.35
N TYR A 253 24.15 5.22 2.54
CA TYR A 253 25.27 4.32 2.78
C TYR A 253 24.75 2.88 2.88
N LYS A 254 25.30 1.97 2.07
CA LYS A 254 24.90 0.56 2.06
C LYS A 254 26.06 -0.32 2.52
N TYR A 255 25.80 -1.13 3.53
CA TYR A 255 26.73 -2.14 4.01
C TYR A 255 25.98 -3.44 4.30
N LYS A 256 26.26 -4.49 3.51
CA LYS A 256 25.53 -5.75 3.54
C LYS A 256 24.01 -5.49 3.41
N GLU A 257 23.20 -6.06 4.30
CA GLU A 257 21.75 -5.93 4.34
C GLU A 257 21.25 -4.63 5.02
N ILE A 258 22.15 -3.72 5.37
CA ILE A 258 21.84 -2.46 6.07
C ILE A 258 22.01 -1.29 5.11
N CYS A 259 21.01 -0.42 5.06
CA CYS A 259 21.06 0.87 4.39
C CYS A 259 20.87 1.98 5.43
N LEU A 260 21.71 3.00 5.40
CA LEU A 260 21.54 4.22 6.18
C LEU A 260 21.08 5.34 5.26
N GLY A 261 20.11 6.13 5.71
CA GLY A 261 19.68 7.38 5.10
C GLY A 261 20.08 8.57 5.96
N ILE A 262 20.86 9.47 5.38
CA ILE A 262 21.44 10.62 6.05
C ILE A 262 21.03 11.88 5.26
N PRO A 263 20.20 12.77 5.83
CA PRO A 263 19.89 14.04 5.20
C PRO A 263 21.15 14.90 5.07
N VAL A 264 21.36 15.51 3.90
CA VAL A 264 22.50 16.38 3.63
C VAL A 264 22.04 17.63 2.88
N GLU A 265 22.83 18.70 2.95
CA GLU A 265 22.56 19.91 2.16
C GLU A 265 22.56 19.59 0.65
N SER A 266 21.65 20.19 -0.11
CA SER A 266 21.47 19.96 -1.56
C SER A 266 22.60 20.52 -2.44
N ASP A 267 23.30 21.53 -1.94
CA ASP A 267 24.23 22.34 -2.73
C ASP A 267 25.69 21.92 -2.50
N SER A 268 26.04 21.58 -1.26
CA SER A 268 27.41 21.31 -0.84
C SER A 268 27.68 19.83 -0.55
N HIS A 269 26.65 19.07 -0.14
CA HIS A 269 26.71 17.68 0.32
C HIS A 269 27.73 17.37 1.44
N ASN A 270 28.39 18.41 1.97
CA ASN A 270 29.47 18.30 2.96
C ASN A 270 28.97 18.45 4.41
N SER A 271 27.67 18.77 4.57
CA SER A 271 27.04 18.99 5.86
C SER A 271 25.82 18.09 6.02
N VAL A 272 25.73 17.44 7.18
CA VAL A 272 24.54 16.68 7.59
C VAL A 272 23.46 17.66 8.05
N VAL A 273 22.23 17.43 7.60
CA VAL A 273 21.04 18.18 8.02
C VAL A 273 20.32 17.41 9.14
N GLU A 274 19.76 18.13 10.10
CA GLU A 274 19.00 17.54 11.19
C GLU A 274 17.80 16.75 10.66
N LEU A 275 17.60 15.54 11.18
CA LEU A 275 16.44 14.73 10.84
C LEU A 275 15.19 15.32 11.46
N ASN A 276 14.11 15.42 10.67
CA ASN A 276 12.80 15.75 11.20
C ASN A 276 12.37 14.75 12.29
N ASP A 277 11.98 15.26 13.46
CA ASP A 277 11.57 14.47 14.63
C ASP A 277 10.34 13.58 14.38
N ASN A 278 9.55 13.88 13.35
CA ASN A 278 8.38 13.10 12.98
C ASN A 278 8.68 11.95 12.01
N VAL A 279 9.93 11.85 11.51
CA VAL A 279 10.32 10.75 10.63
C VAL A 279 10.72 9.52 11.47
N PRO A 280 10.09 8.35 11.27
CA PRO A 280 10.50 7.08 11.86
C PRO A 280 12.00 6.82 11.61
N LYS A 281 12.75 6.33 12.60
CA LYS A 281 14.19 6.10 12.41
C LYS A 281 14.51 4.70 11.90
N ILE A 282 13.57 3.76 11.94
CA ILE A 282 13.79 2.38 11.53
C ILE A 282 12.79 1.99 10.44
N PHE A 283 13.32 1.39 9.37
CA PHE A 283 12.60 0.90 8.21
C PHE A 283 12.89 -0.58 7.95
N CYS A 284 11.92 -1.27 7.40
CA CYS A 284 12.07 -2.58 6.75
C CYS A 284 11.29 -2.51 5.44
N ASP A 285 11.93 -1.98 4.40
CA ASP A 285 11.35 -1.41 3.17
C ASP A 285 10.47 -0.17 3.42
N PHE A 286 9.50 -0.27 4.33
CA PHE A 286 8.62 0.82 4.78
C PHE A 286 8.88 1.15 6.26
N PRO A 287 8.52 2.34 6.76
CA PRO A 287 8.80 2.73 8.14
C PRO A 287 8.15 1.79 9.15
N LEU A 288 8.79 1.67 10.33
CA LEU A 288 8.21 1.04 11.51
C LEU A 288 7.54 2.12 12.37
N VAL A 289 6.29 1.87 12.73
CA VAL A 289 5.46 2.78 13.51
C VAL A 289 6.01 2.93 14.92
N GLY A 290 6.16 4.17 15.40
CA GLY A 290 6.59 4.45 16.78
C GLY A 290 8.10 4.57 16.96
N THR A 291 8.87 4.53 15.86
CA THR A 291 10.34 4.64 15.90
C THR A 291 10.86 6.06 15.68
N GLU A 292 9.98 7.08 15.71
CA GLU A 292 10.34 8.48 15.43
C GLU A 292 11.27 9.05 16.50
N LYS A 293 11.02 8.68 17.77
CA LYS A 293 11.83 9.08 18.93
C LYS A 293 12.98 8.12 19.25
N PHE A 294 13.26 7.16 18.36
CA PHE A 294 14.37 6.25 18.56
C PHE A 294 15.70 7.04 18.44
N PRO A 295 16.66 6.89 19.36
CA PRO A 295 17.79 7.80 19.50
C PRO A 295 18.89 7.54 18.45
N LEU A 296 18.56 7.68 17.18
CA LEU A 296 19.48 7.57 16.05
C LEU A 296 19.54 8.88 15.27
N PRO A 297 20.75 9.36 14.94
CA PRO A 297 20.94 10.56 14.13
C PRO A 297 20.74 10.29 12.62
N THR A 298 20.42 9.05 12.25
CA THR A 298 20.24 8.58 10.87
C THR A 298 19.03 7.65 10.79
N ILE A 299 18.54 7.41 9.58
CA ILE A 299 17.50 6.41 9.34
C ILE A 299 18.16 5.11 8.94
N ILE A 300 17.77 4.00 9.57
CA ILE A 300 18.25 2.66 9.25
C ILE A 300 17.17 1.86 8.54
N ASN A 301 17.51 1.23 7.42
CA ASN A 301 16.67 0.26 6.73
C ASN A 301 17.38 -1.09 6.65
N SER A 302 16.66 -2.17 6.97
CA SER A 302 17.16 -3.52 6.71
C SER A 302 16.03 -4.52 6.50
N LYS A 303 16.19 -5.39 5.51
CA LYS A 303 15.26 -6.50 5.23
C LYS A 303 15.42 -7.68 6.17
N VAL A 304 16.54 -7.75 6.92
CA VAL A 304 16.77 -8.83 7.88
C VAL A 304 16.07 -8.61 9.21
N PHE A 305 15.53 -7.42 9.47
CA PHE A 305 14.73 -7.18 10.66
C PHE A 305 13.53 -8.13 10.71
N ASP A 306 13.35 -8.77 11.88
CA ASP A 306 12.21 -9.62 12.15
C ASP A 306 11.10 -8.76 12.76
N ILE A 307 10.27 -8.16 11.90
CA ILE A 307 9.26 -7.18 12.31
C ILE A 307 7.94 -7.86 12.72
N THR A 308 7.23 -7.23 13.66
CA THR A 308 5.86 -7.62 14.00
C THR A 308 4.89 -7.38 12.83
N GLU A 309 3.78 -8.11 12.73
CA GLU A 309 2.76 -7.87 11.69
C GLU A 309 2.23 -6.42 11.71
N PRO A 310 2.02 -5.77 12.87
CA PRO A 310 1.63 -4.36 12.93
C PRO A 310 2.74 -3.36 12.57
N ARG A 311 3.96 -3.82 12.26
CA ARG A 311 5.15 -3.01 11.95
C ARG A 311 5.54 -2.02 13.05
N ASP A 312 5.30 -2.39 14.29
CA ASP A 312 5.51 -1.54 15.48
C ASP A 312 6.58 -2.09 16.43
N GLY A 313 7.30 -3.13 16.00
CA GLY A 313 8.37 -3.74 16.79
C GLY A 313 9.29 -4.61 15.96
N ILE A 314 10.48 -4.86 16.52
CA ILE A 314 11.47 -5.82 16.03
C ILE A 314 11.61 -6.92 17.09
N MET A 315 11.48 -8.17 16.67
CA MET A 315 11.73 -9.33 17.51
C MET A 315 13.24 -9.57 17.62
N LEU A 316 13.71 -9.75 18.85
CA LEU A 316 15.11 -10.08 19.15
C LEU A 316 15.21 -11.55 19.55
N GLY A 317 16.24 -12.25 19.06
CA GLY A 317 16.51 -13.64 19.44
C GLY A 317 15.72 -14.70 18.67
N SER A 318 14.82 -14.32 17.77
CA SER A 318 14.21 -15.21 16.80
C SER A 318 15.24 -15.55 15.71
N LYS A 319 15.72 -16.80 15.68
CA LYS A 319 16.38 -17.31 14.47
C LYS A 319 15.29 -17.50 13.41
N LYS A 320 15.27 -16.67 12.37
CA LYS A 320 14.60 -17.06 11.11
C LYS A 320 15.25 -18.39 10.70
N LYS A 321 14.44 -19.46 10.72
CA LYS A 321 14.85 -20.77 10.20
C LYS A 321 15.00 -20.71 8.70
#